data_AF-A0A4S4M981-F1
#
_entry.id   AF-A0A4S4M981-F1
#
_cell.length_a   1.000
_cell.length_b   1.000
_cell.length_c   1.000
_cell.angle_alpha   90.00
_cell.angle_beta   90.00
_cell.angle_gamma   90.00
#
_symmetry.space_group_name_H-M   'P 1'
#
loop_
_entity.id
_entity.type
_entity.pdbx_description
1 polymer ?
#
loop_
_entity_poly.entity_id
_entity_poly.type
_entity_poly.pdbx_seq_one_letter_code
_entity_poly.pdbx_strand_id
1 'polypeptide(L)'
;MVVPRTLSEEALQPFKQLVDASRDASDTAQSGSSKESLRPLIIMQLSHAGRQSPSVLGGRLPFVPAMAPSPVALGQHVKPSSESQGTSKVEEAGWVSRLVYRFAFQTPREMTAGDIDEVVDQFVRGARVAWESGFDGIELHASHGYSIQSNRRVDEYSARTSPLRLLHRIASSIRAVVPPHFALGVKVNSADYMDANSPLQGAEHGPDVEQRALAHVTEIASWNMFDFIEISGGDYESPDFMATSRQAFFSRFARLARSAIHELSAPVQPPLVLLTGGLRSAEVLNTALIHEHADILGIGRGSVLCHDLPRLLAAGGIDSMASDTRIFPVPPDLTYPDTPFARKLHRLLSLIGFLPLPRLIGAGVRMAWYVVMIGRLARGKSIDMNVGGMRAITGMWARELGVILCVIAIFNCATIWMWVW
;
A
#
# COMPACT_ATOMS: atom_id res chain seq x y z
N MET A 1 7.51 -12.32 -4.32
CA MET A 1 7.41 -11.76 -2.94
C MET A 1 8.78 -11.75 -2.30
N VAL A 2 9.08 -10.83 -1.38
CA VAL A 2 10.36 -10.84 -0.62
C VAL A 2 10.10 -11.53 0.72
N VAL A 3 10.09 -12.86 0.70
CA VAL A 3 9.95 -13.72 1.88
C VAL A 3 11.17 -14.64 1.91
N PRO A 4 11.78 -14.90 3.07
CA PRO A 4 12.84 -15.89 3.20
C PRO A 4 12.48 -17.22 2.53
N ARG A 5 13.46 -17.82 1.84
CA ARG A 5 13.26 -19.14 1.20
C ARG A 5 13.22 -20.27 2.21
N THR A 6 13.85 -20.08 3.36
CA THR A 6 13.95 -21.03 4.47
C THR A 6 13.46 -20.37 5.74
N LEU A 7 12.88 -21.17 6.64
CA LEU A 7 12.40 -20.75 7.96
C LEU A 7 13.45 -21.07 9.04
N SER A 8 14.73 -20.78 8.75
CA SER A 8 15.80 -20.92 9.74
C SER A 8 15.70 -19.82 10.79
N GLU A 9 16.20 -20.08 11.99
CA GLU A 9 16.27 -19.07 13.05
C GLU A 9 16.93 -17.76 12.59
N GLU A 10 18.04 -17.84 11.85
CA GLU A 10 18.71 -16.68 11.28
C GLU A 10 17.81 -15.87 10.33
N ALA A 11 16.99 -16.55 9.52
CA ALA A 11 16.09 -15.90 8.58
C ALA A 11 14.89 -15.22 9.27
N LEU A 12 14.44 -15.78 10.41
CA LEU A 12 13.33 -15.23 11.20
C LEU A 12 13.79 -14.12 12.16
N GLN A 13 15.06 -14.08 12.53
CA GLN A 13 15.60 -13.16 13.53
C GLN A 13 15.25 -11.68 13.30
N PRO A 14 15.34 -11.12 12.08
CA PRO A 14 14.97 -9.71 11.85
C PRO A 14 13.48 -9.44 12.11
N PHE A 15 12.62 -10.42 11.85
CA PHE A 15 11.17 -10.32 12.07
C PHE A 15 10.84 -10.43 13.56
N LYS A 16 11.50 -11.33 14.29
CA LYS A 16 11.39 -11.44 15.76
C LYS A 16 11.79 -10.13 16.43
N GLN A 17 12.94 -9.56 16.05
CA GLN A 17 13.40 -8.26 16.56
C GLN A 17 12.39 -7.13 16.31
N LEU A 18 11.69 -7.14 15.16
CA LEU A 18 10.67 -6.15 14.86
C LEU A 18 9.44 -6.29 15.77
N VAL A 19 9.00 -7.53 16.04
CA VAL A 19 7.89 -7.83 16.95
C VAL A 19 8.27 -7.39 18.37
N ASP A 20 9.44 -7.79 18.86
CA ASP A 20 9.92 -7.48 20.21
C ASP A 20 10.02 -5.96 20.42
N ALA A 21 10.65 -5.24 19.48
CA ALA A 21 10.77 -3.79 19.55
C ALA A 21 9.41 -3.07 19.55
N SER A 22 8.40 -3.64 18.88
CA SER A 22 7.05 -3.09 18.84
C SER A 22 6.28 -3.33 20.15
N ARG A 23 6.60 -4.41 20.88
CA ARG A 23 5.99 -4.74 22.18
C ARG A 23 6.65 -4.02 23.34
N ASP A 24 7.98 -3.97 23.39
CA ASP A 24 8.73 -3.31 24.46
C ASP A 24 8.41 -1.80 24.57
N ALA A 25 8.16 -1.15 23.43
CA ALA A 25 7.72 0.24 23.36
C ALA A 25 6.32 0.47 23.96
N SER A 26 5.49 -0.57 24.03
CA SER A 26 4.19 -0.54 24.71
C SER A 26 4.35 -0.62 26.22
N ASP A 27 5.21 -1.52 26.71
CA ASP A 27 5.35 -1.77 28.15
C ASP A 27 6.03 -0.60 28.88
N THR A 28 7.04 0.02 28.26
CA THR A 28 7.68 1.23 28.82
C THR A 28 6.70 2.42 28.91
N ALA A 29 5.70 2.50 28.03
CA ALA A 29 4.68 3.54 28.06
C ALA A 29 3.57 3.31 29.10
N GLN A 30 3.44 2.08 29.65
CA GLN A 30 2.29 1.67 30.46
C GLN A 30 2.58 1.49 31.96
N SER A 31 3.80 1.78 32.42
CA SER A 31 4.26 1.57 33.83
C SER A 31 3.54 2.39 34.93
N GLY A 32 2.38 3.00 34.66
CA GLY A 32 1.65 3.86 35.61
C GLY A 32 0.14 3.65 35.75
N SER A 33 -0.49 2.64 35.14
CA SER A 33 -1.95 2.46 35.16
C SER A 33 -2.38 1.02 35.43
N SER A 34 -3.21 0.81 36.46
CA SER A 34 -3.73 -0.49 36.92
C SER A 34 -4.97 -1.00 36.16
N LYS A 35 -5.21 -0.51 34.94
CA LYS A 35 -6.26 -1.05 34.04
C LYS A 35 -5.65 -2.10 33.12
N GLU A 36 -6.37 -3.18 32.84
CA GLU A 36 -5.99 -4.25 31.91
C GLU A 36 -5.19 -3.69 30.73
N SER A 37 -3.91 -4.08 30.67
CA SER A 37 -2.96 -3.62 29.66
C SER A 37 -3.43 -4.06 28.29
N LEU A 38 -3.91 -3.11 27.47
CA LEU A 38 -4.19 -3.35 26.06
C LEU A 38 -2.85 -3.49 25.34
N ARG A 39 -2.47 -4.73 25.01
CA ARG A 39 -1.32 -5.03 24.16
C ARG A 39 -1.65 -4.65 22.71
N PRO A 40 -0.78 -3.92 21.98
CA PRO A 40 -1.00 -3.67 20.57
C PRO A 40 -0.87 -4.98 19.77
N LEU A 41 -1.78 -5.19 18.81
CA LEU A 41 -1.68 -6.29 17.86
C LEU A 41 -0.74 -5.89 16.72
N ILE A 42 0.14 -6.81 16.31
CA ILE A 42 1.10 -6.58 15.24
C ILE A 42 0.75 -7.49 14.07
N ILE A 43 0.25 -6.89 12.99
CA ILE A 43 -0.20 -7.59 11.79
C ILE A 43 0.77 -7.33 10.63
N MET A 44 1.24 -8.40 9.97
CA MET A 44 2.10 -8.29 8.79
C MET A 44 1.29 -8.27 7.50
N GLN A 45 1.32 -7.17 6.74
CA GLN A 45 0.70 -7.14 5.41
C GLN A 45 1.58 -7.88 4.39
N LEU A 46 1.07 -8.97 3.80
CA LEU A 46 1.71 -9.71 2.72
C LEU A 46 1.25 -9.17 1.38
N SER A 47 2.20 -8.85 0.50
CA SER A 47 1.91 -8.26 -0.81
C SER A 47 2.79 -8.84 -1.92
N HIS A 48 2.21 -8.91 -3.12
CA HIS A 48 2.93 -9.25 -4.34
C HIS A 48 2.64 -8.19 -5.39
N ALA A 49 3.70 -7.47 -5.79
CA ALA A 49 3.58 -6.32 -6.68
C ALA A 49 3.07 -6.67 -8.10
N GLY A 50 3.22 -7.93 -8.53
CA GLY A 50 2.80 -8.38 -9.86
C GLY A 50 3.38 -7.48 -10.96
N ARG A 51 2.51 -6.99 -11.86
CA ARG A 51 2.88 -6.04 -12.94
C ARG A 51 3.41 -4.69 -12.47
N GLN A 52 3.22 -4.33 -11.20
CA GLN A 52 3.74 -3.09 -10.60
C GLN A 52 5.14 -3.26 -10.01
N SER A 53 5.73 -4.46 -10.11
CA SER A 53 7.13 -4.65 -9.75
C SER A 53 8.01 -3.86 -10.73
N PRO A 54 8.88 -2.95 -10.26
CA PRO A 54 9.93 -2.41 -11.10
C PRO A 54 10.98 -3.50 -11.36
N SER A 55 11.69 -3.46 -12.49
CA SER A 55 12.66 -4.51 -12.86
C SER A 55 13.82 -4.63 -11.87
N VAL A 56 14.88 -3.83 -12.04
CA VAL A 56 16.11 -3.91 -11.22
C VAL A 56 15.85 -3.52 -9.76
N LEU A 57 15.05 -2.46 -9.55
CA LEU A 57 14.69 -2.01 -8.20
C LEU A 57 13.78 -3.00 -7.45
N GLY A 58 13.13 -3.92 -8.15
CA GLY A 58 12.31 -4.97 -7.55
C GLY A 58 13.09 -6.25 -7.22
N GLY A 59 14.41 -6.22 -7.34
CA GLY A 59 15.28 -7.37 -7.11
C GLY A 59 15.33 -8.38 -8.26
N ARG A 60 14.81 -8.03 -9.44
CA ARG A 60 14.87 -8.89 -10.64
C ARG A 60 16.09 -8.55 -11.50
N LEU A 61 16.64 -9.56 -12.16
CA LEU A 61 17.69 -9.37 -13.16
C LEU A 61 17.19 -8.44 -14.28
N PRO A 62 18.09 -7.65 -14.91
CA PRO A 62 17.75 -6.89 -16.11
C PRO A 62 17.07 -7.80 -17.14
N PHE A 63 15.97 -7.33 -17.74
CA PHE A 63 15.21 -8.02 -18.79
C PHE A 63 14.38 -9.24 -18.37
N VAL A 64 14.33 -9.60 -17.09
CA VAL A 64 13.35 -10.58 -16.61
C VAL A 64 12.03 -9.86 -16.34
N PRO A 65 10.96 -10.09 -17.12
CA PRO A 65 9.68 -9.39 -16.96
C PRO A 65 8.99 -9.78 -15.65
N ALA A 66 8.07 -8.93 -15.20
CA ALA A 66 7.30 -9.21 -14.00
C ALA A 66 6.31 -10.35 -14.29
N MET A 67 5.82 -11.03 -13.26
CA MET A 67 4.74 -12.00 -13.43
C MET A 67 3.39 -11.35 -13.12
N ALA A 68 2.38 -11.66 -13.94
CA ALA A 68 1.01 -11.24 -13.70
C ALA A 68 0.03 -12.26 -14.31
N PRO A 69 -1.27 -12.22 -13.91
CA PRO A 69 -2.28 -13.11 -14.47
C PRO A 69 -2.38 -13.04 -16.00
N SER A 70 -2.08 -11.88 -16.60
CA SER A 70 -2.07 -11.67 -18.05
C SER A 70 -1.02 -10.61 -18.45
N PRO A 71 -0.58 -10.58 -19.73
CA PRO A 71 0.50 -9.71 -20.18
C PRO A 71 0.02 -8.27 -20.49
N VAL A 72 -0.61 -7.63 -19.49
CA VAL A 72 -1.15 -6.26 -19.61
C VAL A 72 -0.19 -5.28 -18.93
N ALA A 73 0.40 -4.38 -19.71
CA ALA A 73 1.37 -3.42 -19.20
C ALA A 73 0.71 -2.35 -18.32
N LEU A 74 1.46 -1.83 -17.34
CA LEU A 74 1.00 -0.76 -16.47
C LEU A 74 0.77 0.52 -17.30
N GLY A 75 -0.39 1.16 -17.15
CA GLY A 75 -0.73 2.40 -17.86
C GLY A 75 -1.34 2.25 -19.26
N GLN A 76 -1.55 1.04 -19.78
CA GLN A 76 -2.19 0.83 -21.10
C GLN A 76 -3.66 1.29 -21.19
N HIS A 77 -4.32 1.56 -20.07
CA HIS A 77 -5.74 1.88 -20.00
C HIS A 77 -6.05 3.39 -19.83
N VAL A 78 -5.05 4.25 -19.85
CA VAL A 78 -5.29 5.71 -19.88
C VAL A 78 -5.61 6.11 -21.33
N LYS A 79 -6.85 5.90 -21.78
CA LYS A 79 -7.37 6.67 -22.92
C LYS A 79 -7.54 8.12 -22.45
N PRO A 80 -7.11 9.13 -23.22
CA PRO A 80 -7.53 10.49 -22.96
C PRO A 80 -9.06 10.54 -23.18
N SER A 81 -9.82 10.58 -22.09
CA SER A 81 -11.24 10.90 -22.16
C SER A 81 -11.37 12.34 -22.62
N SER A 82 -11.94 12.55 -23.80
CA SER A 82 -12.15 13.86 -24.44
C SER A 82 -13.08 14.81 -23.68
N GLU A 83 -13.52 14.48 -22.45
CA GLU A 83 -14.51 15.26 -21.69
C GLU A 83 -14.14 15.53 -20.23
N SER A 84 -12.94 15.15 -19.74
CA SER A 84 -12.48 15.66 -18.44
C SER A 84 -11.66 16.94 -18.65
N GLN A 85 -12.31 18.11 -18.55
CA GLN A 85 -11.61 19.37 -18.28
C GLN A 85 -10.94 19.26 -16.90
N GLY A 86 -9.72 18.76 -16.91
CA GLY A 86 -8.93 18.44 -15.74
C GLY A 86 -7.64 17.81 -16.20
N THR A 87 -6.76 18.64 -16.77
CA THR A 87 -5.38 18.37 -17.23
C THR A 87 -4.85 17.01 -16.82
N SER A 88 -4.88 16.05 -17.75
CA SER A 88 -4.32 14.72 -17.51
C SER A 88 -2.80 14.83 -17.33
N LYS A 89 -2.33 14.60 -16.09
CA LYS A 89 -0.93 14.79 -15.65
C LYS A 89 0.13 13.92 -16.37
N VAL A 90 -0.24 13.16 -17.40
CA VAL A 90 0.66 12.28 -18.16
C VAL A 90 1.10 12.93 -19.49
N GLU A 91 0.36 13.91 -20.01
CA GLU A 91 0.78 14.63 -21.22
C GLU A 91 1.95 15.59 -20.98
N GLU A 92 2.10 16.13 -19.76
CA GLU A 92 3.27 16.94 -19.38
C GLU A 92 4.55 16.10 -19.13
N ALA A 93 4.44 14.78 -19.04
CA ALA A 93 5.59 13.91 -18.83
C ALA A 93 6.36 13.76 -20.16
N GLY A 94 7.41 14.59 -20.33
CA GLY A 94 8.29 14.58 -21.50
C GLY A 94 8.78 13.16 -21.86
N TRP A 95 9.17 12.95 -23.12
CA TRP A 95 9.51 11.65 -23.70
C TRP A 95 10.51 10.81 -22.85
N VAL A 96 11.43 11.47 -22.15
CA VAL A 96 12.37 10.84 -21.21
C VAL A 96 11.64 10.12 -20.08
N SER A 97 10.61 10.71 -19.49
CA SER A 97 9.82 10.09 -18.42
C SER A 97 9.06 8.86 -18.92
N ARG A 98 8.56 8.89 -20.16
CA ARG A 98 7.89 7.73 -20.79
C ARG A 98 8.88 6.60 -21.04
N LEU A 99 10.11 6.94 -21.45
CA LEU A 99 11.19 5.98 -21.65
C LEU A 99 11.61 5.33 -20.34
N VAL A 100 11.88 6.13 -19.30
CA VAL A 100 12.22 5.64 -17.96
C VAL A 100 11.12 4.74 -17.40
N TYR A 101 9.85 5.14 -17.54
CA TYR A 101 8.71 4.34 -17.10
C TYR A 101 8.63 3.00 -17.85
N ARG A 102 8.84 2.98 -19.17
CA ARG A 102 8.82 1.76 -20.00
C ARG A 102 9.95 0.79 -19.61
N PHE A 103 11.14 1.30 -19.30
CA PHE A 103 12.26 0.46 -18.84
C PHE A 103 12.07 -0.02 -17.40
N ALA A 104 11.50 0.80 -16.53
CA ALA A 104 11.22 0.45 -15.14
C ALA A 104 10.10 -0.60 -15.03
N PHE A 105 9.03 -0.46 -15.81
CA PHE A 105 7.84 -1.30 -15.79
C PHE A 105 7.63 -1.99 -17.14
N GLN A 106 8.33 -3.11 -17.33
CA GLN A 106 8.18 -3.95 -18.52
C GLN A 106 6.79 -4.60 -18.56
N THR A 107 6.31 -4.93 -19.76
CA THR A 107 5.12 -5.78 -19.91
C THR A 107 5.33 -7.09 -19.15
N PRO A 108 4.43 -7.47 -18.24
CA PRO A 108 4.59 -8.69 -17.47
C PRO A 108 4.42 -9.92 -18.37
N ARG A 109 5.06 -11.03 -17.99
CA ARG A 109 4.78 -12.36 -18.52
C ARG A 109 3.54 -12.92 -17.84
N GLU A 110 2.70 -13.60 -18.63
CA GLU A 110 1.57 -14.36 -18.12
C GLU A 110 2.04 -15.54 -17.25
N MET A 111 1.40 -15.70 -16.09
CA MET A 111 1.69 -16.79 -15.17
C MET A 111 1.20 -18.13 -15.71
N THR A 112 2.04 -19.15 -15.62
CA THR A 112 1.67 -20.56 -15.80
C THR A 112 0.98 -21.08 -14.53
N ALA A 113 0.37 -22.27 -14.59
CA ALA A 113 -0.18 -22.91 -13.40
C ALA A 113 0.88 -23.10 -12.29
N GLY A 114 2.09 -23.52 -12.67
CA GLY A 114 3.20 -23.66 -11.71
C GLY A 114 3.67 -22.31 -11.11
N ASP A 115 3.61 -21.22 -11.88
CA ASP A 115 3.88 -19.87 -11.32
C ASP A 115 2.82 -19.46 -10.29
N ILE A 116 1.55 -19.86 -10.50
CA ILE A 116 0.46 -19.61 -9.56
C ILE A 116 0.65 -20.44 -8.29
N ASP A 117 1.03 -21.72 -8.43
CA ASP A 117 1.37 -22.58 -7.30
C ASP A 117 2.49 -21.98 -6.45
N GLU A 118 3.57 -21.52 -7.09
CA GLU A 118 4.68 -20.87 -6.40
C GLU A 118 4.25 -19.56 -5.71
N VAL A 119 3.32 -18.79 -6.27
CA VAL A 119 2.77 -17.61 -5.59
C VAL A 119 1.97 -18.00 -4.35
N VAL A 120 1.13 -19.04 -4.43
CA VAL A 120 0.40 -19.56 -3.27
C VAL A 120 1.39 -19.96 -2.19
N ASP A 121 2.43 -20.72 -2.54
CA ASP A 121 3.46 -21.14 -1.60
C ASP A 121 4.24 -19.95 -1.01
N GLN A 122 4.48 -18.88 -1.77
CA GLN A 122 5.10 -17.66 -1.26
C GLN A 122 4.25 -16.99 -0.17
N PHE A 123 2.93 -16.91 -0.36
CA PHE A 123 2.03 -16.37 0.66
C PHE A 123 1.97 -17.28 1.90
N VAL A 124 1.89 -18.59 1.71
CA VAL A 124 1.90 -19.57 2.79
C VAL A 124 3.20 -19.45 3.60
N ARG A 125 4.35 -19.36 2.93
CA ARG A 125 5.65 -19.12 3.58
C ARG A 125 5.67 -17.78 4.31
N GLY A 126 5.14 -16.71 3.73
CA GLY A 126 5.04 -15.40 4.37
C GLY A 126 4.20 -15.44 5.66
N ALA A 127 3.08 -16.16 5.63
CA ALA A 127 2.22 -16.37 6.79
C ALA A 127 2.95 -17.14 7.90
N ARG A 128 3.71 -18.18 7.54
CA ARG A 128 4.55 -18.92 8.48
C ARG A 128 5.66 -18.07 9.07
N VAL A 129 6.33 -17.23 8.28
CA VAL A 129 7.33 -16.27 8.79
C VAL A 129 6.69 -15.36 9.84
N ALA A 130 5.52 -14.78 9.54
CA ALA A 130 4.82 -13.92 10.48
C ALA A 130 4.46 -14.67 11.78
N TRP A 131 3.86 -15.85 11.67
CA TRP A 131 3.48 -16.66 12.81
C TRP A 131 4.69 -17.10 13.66
N GLU A 132 5.70 -17.71 13.05
CA GLU A 132 6.90 -18.22 13.74
C GLU A 132 7.77 -17.09 14.32
N SER A 133 7.60 -15.85 13.84
CA SER A 133 8.28 -14.66 14.38
C SER A 133 7.48 -13.93 15.46
N GLY A 134 6.27 -14.38 15.79
CA GLY A 134 5.46 -13.84 16.89
C GLY A 134 4.51 -12.71 16.52
N PHE A 135 4.26 -12.45 15.24
CA PHE A 135 3.17 -11.54 14.82
C PHE A 135 1.82 -12.10 15.27
N ASP A 136 0.85 -11.23 15.51
CA ASP A 136 -0.51 -11.62 15.91
C ASP A 136 -1.35 -12.08 14.71
N GLY A 137 -0.93 -11.75 13.50
CA GLY A 137 -1.63 -12.11 12.27
C GLY A 137 -0.96 -11.58 11.01
N ILE A 138 -1.66 -11.78 9.89
CA ILE A 138 -1.32 -11.18 8.60
C ILE A 138 -2.52 -10.49 7.96
N GLU A 139 -2.24 -9.62 7.00
CA GLU A 139 -3.23 -9.06 6.09
C GLU A 139 -2.83 -9.36 4.64
N LEU A 140 -3.72 -9.98 3.87
CA LEU A 140 -3.50 -10.22 2.45
C LEU A 140 -3.79 -8.96 1.63
N HIS A 141 -2.79 -8.47 0.91
CA HIS A 141 -2.96 -7.34 0.00
C HIS A 141 -3.59 -7.78 -1.33
N ALA A 142 -4.91 -7.91 -1.35
CA ALA A 142 -5.70 -8.27 -2.54
C ALA A 142 -6.06 -7.04 -3.40
N SER A 143 -5.10 -6.12 -3.58
CA SER A 143 -5.27 -4.85 -4.31
C SER A 143 -4.18 -4.67 -5.35
N HIS A 144 -4.46 -3.93 -6.44
CA HIS A 144 -3.50 -3.33 -7.40
C HIS A 144 -2.55 -4.24 -8.22
N GLY A 145 -2.04 -5.35 -7.66
CA GLY A 145 -1.17 -6.34 -8.30
C GLY A 145 -1.88 -7.64 -8.69
N TYR A 146 -3.02 -7.94 -8.04
CA TYR A 146 -3.96 -9.02 -8.38
C TYR A 146 -5.26 -8.49 -9.00
N SER A 147 -5.22 -7.23 -9.45
CA SER A 147 -6.40 -6.52 -9.92
C SER A 147 -7.11 -7.33 -11.00
N ILE A 148 -8.37 -7.67 -10.68
CA ILE A 148 -9.36 -8.30 -11.55
C ILE A 148 -9.39 -7.63 -12.93
N GLN A 149 -9.18 -6.31 -12.96
CA GLN A 149 -9.16 -5.49 -14.18
C GLN A 149 -8.09 -5.90 -15.20
N SER A 150 -6.97 -6.46 -14.74
CA SER A 150 -5.84 -6.83 -15.59
C SER A 150 -5.76 -8.31 -15.93
N ASN A 151 -6.65 -9.11 -15.34
CA ASN A 151 -6.71 -10.55 -15.54
C ASN A 151 -7.65 -10.87 -16.72
N ARG A 152 -7.06 -11.25 -17.85
CA ARG A 152 -7.72 -11.65 -19.10
C ARG A 152 -7.64 -13.15 -19.35
N ARG A 153 -7.33 -13.94 -18.32
CA ARG A 153 -7.25 -15.40 -18.44
C ARG A 153 -8.60 -15.97 -18.84
N VAL A 154 -8.56 -17.09 -19.55
CA VAL A 154 -9.75 -17.88 -19.95
C VAL A 154 -9.76 -19.26 -19.28
N ASP A 155 -8.80 -19.49 -18.39
CA ASP A 155 -8.71 -20.71 -17.63
C ASP A 155 -9.46 -20.58 -16.29
N GLU A 156 -9.16 -21.52 -15.43
CA GLU A 156 -9.78 -21.72 -14.14
C GLU A 156 -9.52 -20.55 -13.14
N TYR A 157 -8.57 -19.65 -13.44
CA TYR A 157 -8.26 -18.43 -12.70
C TYR A 157 -8.76 -17.16 -13.40
N SER A 158 -9.69 -17.30 -14.36
CA SER A 158 -10.28 -16.17 -15.06
C SER A 158 -10.99 -15.22 -14.11
N ALA A 159 -10.78 -13.91 -14.30
CA ALA A 159 -11.57 -12.89 -13.64
C ALA A 159 -13.07 -13.03 -13.92
N ARG A 160 -13.46 -13.54 -15.10
CA ARG A 160 -14.87 -13.60 -15.54
C ARG A 160 -15.67 -14.69 -14.88
N THR A 161 -15.06 -15.86 -14.67
CA THR A 161 -15.75 -17.05 -14.13
C THR A 161 -15.42 -17.29 -12.67
N SER A 162 -14.26 -16.85 -12.20
CA SER A 162 -13.77 -17.17 -10.86
C SER A 162 -12.83 -16.08 -10.32
N PRO A 163 -13.30 -14.82 -10.21
CA PRO A 163 -12.48 -13.65 -9.85
C PRO A 163 -11.76 -13.77 -8.51
N LEU A 164 -12.36 -14.51 -7.58
CA LEU A 164 -11.89 -14.65 -6.21
C LEU A 164 -11.12 -15.95 -5.95
N ARG A 165 -10.98 -16.82 -6.97
CA ARG A 165 -10.44 -18.17 -6.76
C ARG A 165 -9.00 -18.20 -6.26
N LEU A 166 -8.13 -17.35 -6.81
CA LEU A 166 -6.75 -17.28 -6.35
C LEU A 166 -6.68 -16.83 -4.89
N LEU A 167 -7.47 -15.83 -4.51
CA LEU A 167 -7.55 -15.33 -3.13
C LEU A 167 -8.06 -16.43 -2.18
N HIS A 168 -9.15 -17.11 -2.55
CA HIS A 168 -9.69 -18.24 -1.78
C HIS A 168 -8.62 -19.33 -1.60
N ARG A 169 -7.92 -19.71 -2.67
CA ARG A 169 -6.84 -20.71 -2.62
C ARG A 169 -5.71 -20.29 -1.68
N ILE A 170 -5.27 -19.04 -1.73
CA ILE A 170 -4.25 -18.49 -0.83
C ILE A 170 -4.75 -18.55 0.63
N ALA A 171 -5.93 -18.00 0.91
CA ALA A 171 -6.50 -17.97 2.26
C ALA A 171 -6.68 -19.37 2.85
N SER A 172 -7.23 -20.30 2.06
CA SER A 172 -7.40 -21.71 2.44
C SER A 172 -6.06 -22.37 2.77
N SER A 173 -5.03 -22.14 1.94
CA SER A 173 -3.70 -22.73 2.14
C SER A 173 -3.00 -22.16 3.38
N ILE A 174 -3.23 -20.89 3.69
CA ILE A 174 -2.70 -20.25 4.90
C ILE A 174 -3.41 -20.80 6.14
N ARG A 175 -4.74 -20.87 6.14
CA ARG A 175 -5.53 -21.40 7.27
C ARG A 175 -5.19 -22.86 7.58
N ALA A 176 -4.68 -23.62 6.62
CA ALA A 176 -4.21 -24.98 6.84
C ALA A 176 -2.87 -25.08 7.62
N VAL A 177 -2.09 -23.99 7.73
CA VAL A 177 -0.74 -24.02 8.34
C VAL A 177 -0.54 -23.09 9.54
N VAL A 178 -1.47 -22.17 9.80
CA VAL A 178 -1.44 -21.25 10.95
C VAL A 178 -2.52 -21.64 11.97
N PRO A 179 -2.31 -21.38 13.27
CA PRO A 179 -3.30 -21.73 14.28
C PRO A 179 -4.57 -20.85 14.18
N PRO A 180 -5.74 -21.30 14.67
CA PRO A 180 -7.00 -20.58 14.54
C PRO A 180 -7.01 -19.17 15.16
N HIS A 181 -6.21 -18.93 16.20
CA HIS A 181 -6.10 -17.63 16.88
C HIS A 181 -5.19 -16.62 16.13
N PHE A 182 -4.50 -17.05 15.08
CA PHE A 182 -3.69 -16.18 14.25
C PHE A 182 -4.59 -15.38 13.32
N ALA A 183 -4.59 -14.05 13.44
CA ALA A 183 -5.51 -13.21 12.70
C ALA A 183 -5.19 -13.22 11.20
N LEU A 184 -6.22 -13.32 10.36
CA LEU A 184 -6.13 -13.24 8.91
C LEU A 184 -7.05 -12.13 8.41
N GLY A 185 -6.45 -11.05 7.90
CA GLY A 185 -7.17 -9.98 7.23
C GLY A 185 -7.02 -10.03 5.71
N VAL A 186 -7.85 -9.28 5.01
CA VAL A 186 -7.70 -9.01 3.58
C VAL A 186 -8.01 -7.56 3.26
N LYS A 187 -7.15 -6.94 2.44
CA LYS A 187 -7.35 -5.59 1.92
C LYS A 187 -7.92 -5.61 0.50
N VAL A 188 -9.10 -5.04 0.35
CA VAL A 188 -9.78 -4.81 -0.93
C VAL A 188 -9.75 -3.31 -1.27
N ASN A 189 -9.52 -3.00 -2.54
CA ASN A 189 -9.52 -1.62 -3.03
C ASN A 189 -10.78 -1.32 -3.85
N SER A 190 -11.58 -0.36 -3.39
CA SER A 190 -12.80 0.11 -4.06
C SER A 190 -12.52 0.63 -5.47
N ALA A 191 -11.34 1.22 -5.69
CA ALA A 191 -10.94 1.74 -7.00
C ALA A 191 -10.71 0.64 -8.04
N ASP A 192 -10.41 -0.59 -7.61
CA ASP A 192 -10.23 -1.73 -8.50
C ASP A 192 -11.58 -2.15 -9.15
N TYR A 193 -12.71 -1.58 -8.72
CA TYR A 193 -14.02 -1.80 -9.34
C TYR A 193 -14.41 -0.71 -10.35
N MET A 194 -13.77 0.46 -10.30
CA MET A 194 -14.24 1.66 -11.00
C MET A 194 -13.68 1.88 -12.43
N ASP A 195 -12.86 0.98 -12.97
CA ASP A 195 -12.33 1.13 -14.34
C ASP A 195 -13.34 0.67 -15.40
N ALA A 196 -13.76 1.60 -16.26
CA ALA A 196 -14.59 1.45 -17.45
C ALA A 196 -14.23 0.27 -18.39
N ASN A 197 -12.99 -0.20 -18.34
CA ASN A 197 -12.45 -1.19 -19.27
C ASN A 197 -12.14 -2.53 -18.59
N SER A 198 -12.72 -2.79 -17.41
CA SER A 198 -12.62 -4.08 -16.75
C SER A 198 -13.11 -5.21 -17.68
N PRO A 199 -12.41 -6.35 -17.78
CA PRO A 199 -12.88 -7.52 -18.53
C PRO A 199 -14.23 -8.07 -18.05
N LEU A 200 -14.65 -7.64 -16.85
CA LEU A 200 -15.97 -7.91 -16.28
C LEU A 200 -17.08 -7.00 -16.82
N GLN A 201 -16.73 -5.89 -17.50
CA GLN A 201 -17.70 -4.97 -18.08
C GLN A 201 -17.98 -5.37 -19.54
N GLY A 202 -19.17 -5.94 -19.75
CA GLY A 202 -19.99 -5.47 -20.87
C GLY A 202 -20.32 -4.00 -20.58
N ALA A 203 -20.32 -3.15 -21.59
CA ALA A 203 -20.38 -1.69 -21.48
C ALA A 203 -21.29 -1.19 -20.32
N GLU A 204 -20.78 -0.20 -19.58
CA GLU A 204 -21.46 0.84 -18.78
C GLU A 204 -21.03 0.96 -17.30
N HIS A 205 -20.73 2.20 -16.90
CA HIS A 205 -20.54 2.59 -15.50
C HIS A 205 -21.93 2.74 -14.87
N GLY A 206 -22.25 1.92 -13.87
CA GLY A 206 -23.58 1.91 -13.25
C GLY A 206 -23.67 1.13 -11.93
N PRO A 207 -24.89 0.95 -11.37
CA PRO A 207 -25.16 0.23 -10.10
C PRO A 207 -24.59 -1.20 -10.04
N ASP A 208 -24.31 -1.79 -11.20
CA ASP A 208 -23.67 -3.10 -11.37
C ASP A 208 -22.22 -3.13 -10.82
N VAL A 209 -21.48 -2.02 -10.83
CA VAL A 209 -20.11 -1.96 -10.26
C VAL A 209 -20.12 -2.07 -8.73
N GLU A 210 -21.00 -1.30 -8.07
CA GLU A 210 -21.17 -1.34 -6.61
C GLU A 210 -21.68 -2.70 -6.16
N GLN A 211 -22.67 -3.24 -6.87
CA GLN A 211 -23.25 -4.54 -6.58
C GLN A 211 -22.22 -5.67 -6.71
N ARG A 212 -21.35 -5.64 -7.73
CA ARG A 212 -20.25 -6.62 -7.85
C ARG A 212 -19.22 -6.48 -6.73
N ALA A 213 -18.82 -5.26 -6.40
CA ALA A 213 -17.88 -5.02 -5.31
C ALA A 213 -18.44 -5.55 -3.98
N LEU A 214 -19.73 -5.31 -3.75
CA LEU A 214 -20.45 -5.80 -2.58
C LEU A 214 -20.53 -7.32 -2.59
N ALA A 215 -20.93 -7.93 -3.72
CA ALA A 215 -21.00 -9.38 -3.88
C ALA A 215 -19.67 -10.06 -3.58
N HIS A 216 -18.54 -9.51 -4.06
CA HIS A 216 -17.23 -10.06 -3.76
C HIS A 216 -16.86 -9.94 -2.27
N VAL A 217 -17.15 -8.80 -1.64
CA VAL A 217 -16.87 -8.62 -0.21
C VAL A 217 -17.74 -9.55 0.65
N THR A 218 -19.02 -9.69 0.31
CA THR A 218 -19.94 -10.63 0.95
C THR A 218 -19.50 -12.09 0.73
N GLU A 219 -19.04 -12.45 -0.47
CA GLU A 219 -18.51 -13.78 -0.76
C GLU A 219 -17.25 -14.06 0.07
N ILE A 220 -16.29 -13.13 0.12
CA ILE A 220 -15.09 -13.23 0.96
C ILE A 220 -15.47 -13.45 2.44
N ALA A 221 -16.43 -12.66 2.96
CA ALA A 221 -16.89 -12.80 4.33
C ALA A 221 -17.57 -14.16 4.59
N SER A 222 -18.32 -14.68 3.60
CA SER A 222 -19.02 -15.96 3.70
C SER A 222 -18.10 -17.17 3.82
N TRP A 223 -16.84 -17.05 3.38
CA TRP A 223 -15.85 -18.14 3.54
C TRP A 223 -15.48 -18.39 5.00
N ASN A 224 -15.77 -17.45 5.91
CA ASN A 224 -15.44 -17.56 7.34
C ASN A 224 -13.95 -17.86 7.58
N MET A 225 -13.09 -17.30 6.72
CA MET A 225 -11.63 -17.44 6.80
C MET A 225 -10.94 -16.17 7.26
N PHE A 226 -11.63 -15.02 7.24
CA PHE A 226 -11.03 -13.71 7.57
C PHE A 226 -11.62 -13.18 8.87
N ASP A 227 -10.76 -12.57 9.69
CA ASP A 227 -11.14 -11.91 10.95
C ASP A 227 -11.48 -10.43 10.71
N PHE A 228 -10.94 -9.84 9.64
CA PHE A 228 -11.27 -8.48 9.22
C PHE A 228 -11.07 -8.27 7.71
N ILE A 229 -11.83 -7.33 7.15
CA ILE A 229 -11.74 -6.91 5.75
C ILE A 229 -11.43 -5.41 5.73
N GLU A 230 -10.27 -5.04 5.21
CA GLU A 230 -9.91 -3.65 4.96
C GLU A 230 -10.49 -3.17 3.62
N ILE A 231 -11.26 -2.09 3.66
CA ILE A 231 -11.75 -1.36 2.50
C ILE A 231 -10.92 -0.09 2.33
N SER A 232 -10.25 0.02 1.19
CA SER A 232 -9.40 1.16 0.81
C SER A 232 -9.78 1.72 -0.56
N GLY A 233 -9.19 2.85 -0.99
CA GLY A 233 -9.30 3.31 -2.38
C GLY A 233 -9.91 4.69 -2.63
N GLY A 234 -10.48 5.32 -1.60
CA GLY A 234 -11.01 6.68 -1.61
C GLY A 234 -10.28 7.66 -0.69
N ASP A 235 -10.57 8.95 -0.87
CA ASP A 235 -10.21 10.01 0.08
C ASP A 235 -11.50 10.48 0.74
N TYR A 236 -11.72 10.11 2.01
CA TYR A 236 -12.95 10.40 2.76
C TYR A 236 -13.19 11.91 3.01
N GLU A 237 -12.22 12.78 2.77
CA GLU A 237 -12.27 14.20 3.14
C GLU A 237 -12.19 15.20 1.99
N SER A 238 -11.99 14.77 0.75
CA SER A 238 -11.74 15.75 -0.30
C SER A 238 -13.04 16.53 -0.61
N PRO A 239 -12.99 17.88 -0.74
CA PRO A 239 -14.15 18.73 -1.01
C PRO A 239 -14.82 18.47 -2.37
N ASP A 240 -14.26 17.58 -3.20
CA ASP A 240 -14.90 17.01 -4.39
C ASP A 240 -15.91 15.91 -4.06
N PHE A 241 -16.50 15.94 -2.85
CA PHE A 241 -17.61 15.09 -2.40
C PHE A 241 -18.81 15.10 -3.38
N MET A 242 -18.92 16.15 -4.19
CA MET A 242 -19.91 16.32 -5.26
C MET A 242 -19.32 16.23 -6.68
N ALA A 243 -17.98 16.23 -6.85
CA ALA A 243 -17.34 16.40 -8.16
C ALA A 243 -16.64 15.14 -8.71
N THR A 244 -16.40 14.10 -7.91
CA THR A 244 -15.88 12.81 -8.44
C THR A 244 -16.66 11.60 -7.93
N SER A 245 -17.11 10.74 -8.86
CA SER A 245 -17.87 9.51 -8.58
C SER A 245 -17.18 8.53 -7.62
N ARG A 246 -15.86 8.64 -7.46
CA ARG A 246 -15.01 7.72 -6.71
C ARG A 246 -15.07 7.85 -5.19
N GLN A 247 -15.24 9.04 -4.66
CA GLN A 247 -15.23 9.26 -3.22
C GLN A 247 -16.60 8.99 -2.61
N ALA A 248 -17.66 9.44 -3.27
CA ALA A 248 -19.04 9.08 -2.94
C ALA A 248 -19.26 7.56 -3.02
N PHE A 249 -18.64 6.88 -4.00
CA PHE A 249 -18.62 5.42 -4.06
C PHE A 249 -17.95 4.80 -2.83
N PHE A 250 -16.78 5.29 -2.40
CA PHE A 250 -16.01 4.69 -1.32
C PHE A 250 -16.73 4.70 0.04
N SER A 251 -17.29 5.82 0.49
CA SER A 251 -17.96 5.92 1.79
C SER A 251 -19.28 5.12 1.81
N ARG A 252 -20.06 5.21 0.72
CA ARG A 252 -21.27 4.42 0.54
C ARG A 252 -20.95 2.92 0.49
N PHE A 253 -19.92 2.53 -0.27
CA PHE A 253 -19.48 1.15 -0.38
C PHE A 253 -19.04 0.57 0.96
N ALA A 254 -18.25 1.30 1.75
CA ALA A 254 -17.82 0.84 3.07
C ALA A 254 -19.01 0.58 4.00
N ARG A 255 -19.97 1.50 4.06
CA ARG A 255 -21.19 1.35 4.85
C ARG A 255 -22.03 0.15 4.38
N LEU A 256 -22.26 0.04 3.06
CA LEU A 256 -23.03 -1.08 2.49
C LEU A 256 -22.34 -2.43 2.72
N ALA A 257 -21.03 -2.48 2.56
CA ALA A 257 -20.22 -3.67 2.81
C ALA A 257 -20.31 -4.10 4.27
N ARG A 258 -20.17 -3.17 5.22
CA ARG A 258 -20.35 -3.48 6.65
C ARG A 258 -21.75 -4.03 6.92
N SER A 259 -22.81 -3.33 6.50
CA SER A 259 -24.18 -3.81 6.70
C SER A 259 -24.37 -5.22 6.13
N ALA A 260 -23.96 -5.45 4.88
CA ALA A 260 -24.10 -6.76 4.23
C ALA A 260 -23.29 -7.87 4.92
N ILE A 261 -22.10 -7.57 5.44
CA ILE A 261 -21.28 -8.52 6.19
C ILE A 261 -21.96 -8.89 7.52
N HIS A 262 -22.47 -7.91 8.25
CA HIS A 262 -23.11 -8.12 9.56
C HIS A 262 -24.49 -8.77 9.45
N GLU A 263 -25.15 -8.68 8.29
CA GLU A 263 -26.41 -9.37 7.97
C GLU A 263 -26.22 -10.83 7.55
N LEU A 264 -24.98 -11.31 7.35
CA LEU A 264 -24.73 -12.71 7.01
C LEU A 264 -25.17 -13.63 8.17
N SER A 265 -26.20 -14.45 7.91
CA SER A 265 -26.69 -15.49 8.82
C SER A 265 -25.69 -16.65 8.96
N ALA A 266 -24.57 -16.43 9.65
CA ALA A 266 -23.60 -17.47 9.97
C ALA A 266 -23.49 -17.69 11.49
N PRO A 267 -23.15 -18.90 11.96
CA PRO A 267 -23.01 -19.21 13.39
C PRO A 267 -21.73 -18.64 14.05
N VAL A 268 -20.94 -17.83 13.33
CA VAL A 268 -19.65 -17.26 13.75
C VAL A 268 -19.72 -15.75 13.64
N GLN A 269 -18.97 -15.03 14.49
CA GLN A 269 -18.86 -13.58 14.41
C GLN A 269 -18.36 -13.17 13.00
N PRO A 270 -19.07 -12.27 12.30
CA PRO A 270 -18.64 -11.81 10.98
C PRO A 270 -17.30 -11.04 11.06
N PRO A 271 -16.50 -10.99 9.97
CA PRO A 271 -15.26 -10.23 9.96
C PRO A 271 -15.52 -8.74 10.23
N LEU A 272 -14.62 -8.11 10.98
CA LEU A 272 -14.66 -6.67 11.22
C LEU A 272 -14.34 -5.89 9.94
N VAL A 273 -15.02 -4.78 9.70
CA VAL A 273 -14.71 -3.89 8.56
C VAL A 273 -13.72 -2.82 9.00
N LEU A 274 -12.54 -2.82 8.38
CA LEU A 274 -11.51 -1.80 8.56
C LEU A 274 -11.57 -0.78 7.42
N LEU A 275 -11.65 0.51 7.73
CA LEU A 275 -11.72 1.57 6.72
C LEU A 275 -10.44 2.40 6.70
N THR A 276 -9.78 2.48 5.54
CA THR A 276 -8.57 3.30 5.37
C THR A 276 -8.69 4.23 4.17
N GLY A 277 -8.54 5.54 4.44
CA GLY A 277 -8.40 6.56 3.39
C GLY A 277 -9.09 7.86 3.75
N GLY A 278 -8.33 8.96 3.82
CA GLY A 278 -8.89 10.31 4.05
C GLY A 278 -9.45 10.58 5.44
N LEU A 279 -9.12 9.76 6.43
CA LEU A 279 -9.44 10.02 7.84
C LEU A 279 -8.38 10.96 8.44
N ARG A 280 -8.59 12.28 8.40
CA ARG A 280 -7.58 13.28 8.84
C ARG A 280 -8.06 14.25 9.93
N SER A 281 -9.35 14.26 10.27
CA SER A 281 -9.92 15.06 11.34
C SER A 281 -10.66 14.23 12.40
N ALA A 282 -10.78 14.79 13.60
CA ALA A 282 -11.50 14.21 14.73
C ALA A 282 -12.97 13.98 14.40
N GLU A 283 -13.59 14.98 13.79
CA GLU A 283 -14.96 14.91 13.31
C GLU A 283 -15.19 13.75 12.35
N VAL A 284 -14.27 13.51 11.41
CA VAL A 284 -14.37 12.43 10.44
C VAL A 284 -14.22 11.06 11.09
N LEU A 285 -13.29 10.91 12.03
CA LEU A 285 -13.15 9.67 12.82
C LEU A 285 -14.43 9.39 13.61
N ASN A 286 -14.95 10.40 14.33
CA ASN A 286 -16.19 10.30 15.09
C ASN A 286 -17.37 9.93 14.20
N THR A 287 -17.55 10.62 13.08
CA THR A 287 -18.65 10.38 12.13
C THR A 287 -18.60 8.96 11.59
N ALA A 288 -17.42 8.46 11.22
CA ALA A 288 -17.27 7.11 10.69
C ALA A 288 -17.64 6.03 11.72
N LEU A 289 -17.35 6.25 13.01
CA LEU A 289 -17.68 5.32 14.08
C LEU A 289 -19.14 5.43 14.54
N ILE A 290 -19.64 6.65 14.79
CA ILE A 290 -20.99 6.90 15.30
C ILE A 290 -22.05 6.42 14.30
N HIS A 291 -21.82 6.62 12.99
CA HIS A 291 -22.72 6.16 11.94
C HIS A 291 -22.40 4.74 11.44
N GLU A 292 -21.52 4.03 12.15
CA GLU A 292 -21.14 2.66 11.89
C GLU A 292 -20.74 2.39 10.43
N HIS A 293 -19.92 3.26 9.87
CA HIS A 293 -19.36 3.07 8.52
C HIS A 293 -18.24 2.01 8.50
N ALA A 294 -17.64 1.73 9.65
CA ALA A 294 -16.57 0.76 9.84
C ALA A 294 -16.52 0.31 11.32
N ASP A 295 -15.93 -0.85 11.56
CA ASP A 295 -15.64 -1.36 12.92
C ASP A 295 -14.24 -0.94 13.38
N ILE A 296 -13.30 -0.75 12.45
CA ILE A 296 -11.92 -0.32 12.70
C ILE A 296 -11.54 0.81 11.74
N LEU A 297 -10.78 1.80 12.22
CA LEU A 297 -10.28 2.91 11.40
C LEU A 297 -8.76 2.81 11.17
N GLY A 298 -8.34 2.80 9.92
CA GLY A 298 -6.94 2.73 9.52
C GLY A 298 -6.33 4.10 9.22
N ILE A 299 -5.26 4.44 9.94
CA ILE A 299 -4.51 5.70 9.77
C ILE A 299 -3.18 5.44 9.08
N GLY A 300 -3.07 5.82 7.80
CA GLY A 300 -1.84 5.75 7.02
C GLY A 300 -0.86 6.87 7.37
N ARG A 301 -0.69 7.85 6.46
CA ARG A 301 0.27 8.97 6.63
C ARG A 301 0.15 9.73 7.96
N GLY A 302 -1.06 9.83 8.51
CA GLY A 302 -1.31 10.50 9.79
C GLY A 302 -0.55 9.86 10.96
N SER A 303 -0.35 8.53 10.95
CA SER A 303 0.36 7.83 12.03
C SER A 303 1.84 8.19 12.10
N VAL A 304 2.43 8.66 11.00
CA VAL A 304 3.79 9.21 11.01
C VAL A 304 3.81 10.59 11.66
N LEU A 305 2.76 11.40 11.43
CA LEU A 305 2.68 12.79 11.90
C LEU A 305 2.28 12.90 13.36
N CYS A 306 1.46 11.96 13.84
CA CYS A 306 1.02 11.84 15.21
C CYS A 306 1.06 10.35 15.58
N HIS A 307 2.25 9.87 15.97
CA HIS A 307 2.49 8.47 16.29
C HIS A 307 1.93 8.06 17.67
N ASP A 308 1.63 9.04 18.52
CA ASP A 308 1.02 8.90 19.84
C ASP A 308 -0.51 9.05 19.83
N LEU A 309 -1.12 9.15 18.63
CA LEU A 309 -2.56 9.32 18.46
C LEU A 309 -3.40 8.37 19.33
N PRO A 310 -3.14 7.04 19.41
CA PRO A 310 -3.95 6.15 20.24
C PRO A 310 -3.96 6.57 21.73
N ARG A 311 -2.84 7.07 22.24
CA ARG A 311 -2.73 7.55 23.63
C ARG A 311 -3.49 8.84 23.84
N LEU A 312 -3.39 9.78 22.88
CA LEU A 312 -4.13 11.04 22.92
C LEU A 312 -5.64 10.80 22.94
N LEU A 313 -6.11 9.90 22.07
CA LEU A 313 -7.51 9.49 22.01
C LEU A 313 -7.97 8.79 23.30
N ALA A 314 -7.13 7.94 23.90
CA ALA A 314 -7.45 7.27 25.17
C ALA A 314 -7.48 8.23 26.38
N ALA A 315 -6.65 9.27 26.38
CA ALA A 315 -6.52 10.20 27.50
C ALA A 315 -7.61 11.29 27.54
N GLY A 316 -8.05 11.77 26.38
CA GLY A 316 -8.98 12.91 26.30
C GLY A 316 -10.24 12.67 25.45
N GLY A 317 -10.40 11.48 24.85
CA GLY A 317 -11.42 11.26 23.83
C GLY A 317 -11.19 12.11 22.58
N ILE A 318 -11.91 11.80 21.50
CA ILE A 318 -11.82 12.55 20.24
C ILE A 318 -12.26 14.03 20.45
N ASP A 319 -13.14 14.28 21.43
CA ASP A 319 -13.68 15.61 21.74
C ASP A 319 -12.63 16.60 22.27
N SER A 320 -11.62 16.14 23.01
CA SER A 320 -10.51 16.99 23.45
C SER A 320 -9.64 17.49 22.29
N MET A 321 -9.65 16.78 21.16
CA MET A 321 -8.94 17.17 19.93
C MET A 321 -9.79 18.04 19.00
N ALA A 322 -11.09 18.21 19.29
CA ALA A 322 -12.04 18.92 18.41
C ALA A 322 -11.85 20.45 18.37
N SER A 323 -11.01 21.03 19.24
CA SER A 323 -10.70 22.47 19.19
C SER A 323 -9.77 22.85 18.04
N ASP A 324 -9.06 21.89 17.44
CA ASP A 324 -8.18 22.10 16.31
C ASP A 324 -8.72 21.30 15.11
N THR A 325 -9.03 21.98 13.99
CA THR A 325 -9.73 21.37 12.84
C THR A 325 -8.95 20.26 12.13
N ARG A 326 -7.69 20.00 12.50
CA ARG A 326 -6.85 18.92 11.96
C ARG A 326 -6.14 18.17 13.08
N ILE A 327 -6.33 16.86 13.14
CA ILE A 327 -5.58 15.97 14.05
C ILE A 327 -4.10 15.94 13.65
N PHE A 328 -3.83 16.00 12.34
CA PHE A 328 -2.49 15.82 11.81
C PHE A 328 -1.89 17.16 11.35
N PRO A 329 -0.64 17.46 11.75
CA PRO A 329 0.12 18.57 11.18
C PRO A 329 0.14 18.55 9.65
N VAL A 330 0.14 19.74 9.04
CA VAL A 330 0.27 19.84 7.59
C VAL A 330 1.71 19.49 7.20
N PRO A 331 1.95 18.48 6.34
CA PRO A 331 3.30 18.18 5.89
C PRO A 331 3.86 19.36 5.07
N PRO A 332 5.19 19.53 5.02
CA PRO A 332 5.79 20.63 4.27
C PRO A 332 5.41 20.57 2.79
N ASP A 333 5.44 21.74 2.13
CA ASP A 333 5.33 21.80 0.69
C ASP A 333 6.61 21.19 0.07
N LEU A 334 6.45 20.08 -0.64
CA LEU A 334 7.54 19.33 -1.27
C LEU A 334 7.68 19.67 -2.76
N THR A 335 7.04 20.76 -3.21
CA THR A 335 7.03 21.15 -4.62
C THR A 335 8.36 21.79 -5.02
N TYR A 336 9.15 21.03 -5.77
CA TYR A 336 10.39 21.51 -6.38
C TYR A 336 10.11 22.67 -7.36
N PRO A 337 10.97 23.72 -7.45
CA PRO A 337 12.22 23.93 -6.72
C PRO A 337 12.07 24.82 -5.47
N ASP A 338 12.57 24.30 -4.33
CA ASP A 338 12.38 24.85 -2.99
C ASP A 338 13.20 26.14 -2.70
N THR A 339 14.00 26.65 -3.65
CA THR A 339 14.74 27.92 -3.49
C THR A 339 14.63 28.84 -4.71
N PRO A 340 14.66 30.18 -4.52
CA PRO A 340 14.65 31.15 -5.64
C PRO A 340 15.79 30.91 -6.65
N PHE A 341 16.97 30.52 -6.15
CA PHE A 341 18.13 30.20 -6.98
C PHE A 341 17.92 28.93 -7.82
N ALA A 342 17.40 27.85 -7.22
CA ALA A 342 17.09 26.62 -7.95
C ALA A 342 15.99 26.82 -9.00
N ARG A 343 15.01 27.71 -8.76
CA ARG A 343 14.02 28.12 -9.78
C ARG A 343 14.65 28.84 -10.97
N LYS A 344 15.61 29.74 -10.71
CA LYS A 344 16.33 30.47 -11.77
C LYS A 344 17.24 29.52 -12.56
N LEU A 345 17.95 28.63 -11.88
CA LEU A 345 18.83 27.63 -12.49
C LEU A 345 18.04 26.58 -13.30
N HIS A 346 16.90 26.09 -12.78
CA HIS A 346 16.04 25.16 -13.52
C HIS A 346 15.48 25.80 -14.80
N ARG A 347 15.02 27.07 -14.74
CA ARG A 347 14.59 27.81 -15.94
C ARG A 347 15.74 27.95 -16.95
N LEU A 348 16.93 28.32 -16.50
CA LEU A 348 18.10 28.47 -17.35
C LEU A 348 18.53 27.14 -18.01
N LEU A 349 18.60 26.05 -17.24
CA LEU A 349 18.95 24.72 -17.75
C LEU A 349 17.88 24.13 -18.67
N SER A 350 16.60 24.44 -18.42
CA SER A 350 15.50 24.05 -19.32
C SER A 350 15.54 24.77 -20.67
N LEU A 351 16.08 26.00 -20.73
CA LEU A 351 16.29 26.77 -21.96
C LEU A 351 17.45 26.23 -22.80
N ILE A 352 18.46 25.64 -22.17
CA ILE A 352 19.68 25.13 -22.83
C ILE A 352 19.50 23.66 -23.29
N GLY A 353 18.33 23.05 -23.04
CA GLY A 353 18.02 21.68 -23.48
C GLY A 353 18.86 20.58 -22.82
N PHE A 354 19.74 20.93 -21.87
CA PHE A 354 20.77 20.01 -21.38
C PHE A 354 20.33 19.09 -20.23
N LEU A 355 19.14 19.29 -19.64
CA LEU A 355 18.51 18.27 -18.81
C LEU A 355 17.08 18.72 -18.48
N PRO A 356 16.02 18.03 -18.92
CA PRO A 356 14.77 18.09 -18.19
C PRO A 356 15.03 17.32 -16.90
N LEU A 357 15.53 18.00 -15.85
CA LEU A 357 15.40 17.46 -14.49
C LEU A 357 13.92 17.13 -14.36
N PRO A 358 13.52 15.85 -14.27
CA PRO A 358 12.13 15.49 -14.28
C PRO A 358 11.49 16.32 -13.17
N ARG A 359 10.43 17.08 -13.51
CA ARG A 359 9.62 17.73 -12.50
C ARG A 359 9.26 16.63 -11.51
N LEU A 360 9.91 16.63 -10.35
CA LEU A 360 9.72 15.65 -9.28
C LEU A 360 8.42 16.02 -8.58
N ILE A 361 7.33 16.02 -9.35
CA ILE A 361 5.97 16.26 -8.92
C ILE A 361 5.35 14.88 -8.79
N GLY A 362 4.92 14.50 -7.59
CA GLY A 362 4.07 13.33 -7.44
C GLY A 362 4.10 12.66 -6.09
N ALA A 363 3.33 11.58 -6.01
CA ALA A 363 3.24 10.70 -4.85
C ALA A 363 4.61 10.21 -4.38
N GLY A 364 5.59 10.00 -5.28
CA GLY A 364 6.92 9.48 -4.96
C GLY A 364 7.76 10.36 -4.01
N VAL A 365 7.79 11.68 -4.21
CA VAL A 365 8.57 12.60 -3.33
C VAL A 365 7.94 12.67 -1.94
N ARG A 366 6.61 12.73 -1.91
CA ARG A 366 5.84 12.72 -0.67
C ARG A 366 6.07 11.43 0.10
N MET A 367 6.02 10.27 -0.58
CA MET A 367 6.33 8.98 0.03
C MET A 367 7.76 8.94 0.56
N ALA A 368 8.75 9.44 -0.19
CA ALA A 368 10.13 9.49 0.27
C ALA A 368 10.29 10.30 1.56
N TRP A 369 9.57 11.42 1.68
CA TRP A 369 9.57 12.22 2.92
C TRP A 369 9.05 11.42 4.11
N TYR A 370 7.89 10.75 3.97
CA TYR A 370 7.34 9.92 5.04
C TYR A 370 8.27 8.76 5.41
N VAL A 371 8.91 8.10 4.44
CA VAL A 371 9.89 7.02 4.71
C VAL A 371 11.08 7.55 5.53
N VAL A 372 11.60 8.73 5.20
CA VAL A 372 12.68 9.36 5.97
C VAL A 372 12.20 9.70 7.39
N MET A 373 10.98 10.20 7.56
CA MET A 373 10.43 10.51 8.88
C MET A 373 10.21 9.27 9.74
N ILE A 374 9.68 8.18 9.18
CA ILE A 374 9.58 6.89 9.87
C ILE A 374 10.97 6.43 10.36
N GLY A 375 11.98 6.51 9.49
CA GLY A 375 13.35 6.18 9.87
C GLY A 375 13.98 7.11 10.92
N ARG A 376 13.45 8.34 11.10
CA ARG A 376 13.86 9.23 12.20
C ARG A 376 13.19 8.82 13.50
N LEU A 377 11.88 8.58 13.47
CA LEU A 377 11.10 8.11 14.63
C LEU A 377 11.68 6.80 15.18
N ALA A 378 12.00 5.85 14.30
CA ALA A 378 12.64 4.58 14.68
C ALA A 378 14.02 4.74 15.36
N ARG A 379 14.67 5.91 15.22
CA ARG A 379 15.93 6.26 15.88
C ARG A 379 15.74 7.19 17.09
N GLY A 380 14.51 7.32 17.58
CA GLY A 380 14.16 8.21 18.70
C GLY A 380 14.26 9.70 18.37
N LYS A 381 14.26 10.08 17.09
CA LYS A 381 14.31 11.49 16.66
C LYS A 381 12.92 11.98 16.29
N SER A 382 12.62 13.23 16.63
CA SER A 382 11.39 13.89 16.20
C SER A 382 11.34 14.10 14.68
N ILE A 383 10.13 14.28 14.18
CA ILE A 383 9.82 14.65 12.80
C ILE A 383 10.49 16.00 12.49
N ASP A 384 11.11 16.11 11.32
CA ASP A 384 11.77 17.34 10.87
C ASP A 384 11.03 17.90 9.66
N MET A 385 10.18 18.90 9.93
CA MET A 385 9.37 19.58 8.91
C MET A 385 10.22 20.42 7.95
N ASN A 386 11.50 20.65 8.22
CA ASN A 386 12.40 21.41 7.35
C ASN A 386 13.05 20.54 6.24
N VAL A 387 12.79 19.23 6.24
CA VAL A 387 13.29 18.34 5.18
C VAL A 387 12.48 18.58 3.90
N GLY A 388 13.08 19.27 2.93
CA GLY A 388 12.52 19.45 1.59
C GLY A 388 12.59 18.20 0.70
N GLY A 389 11.99 18.27 -0.49
CA GLY A 389 11.78 17.10 -1.36
C GLY A 389 13.07 16.41 -1.81
N MET A 390 14.09 17.18 -2.20
CA MET A 390 15.38 16.63 -2.63
C MET A 390 16.13 15.92 -1.50
N ARG A 391 16.09 16.49 -0.29
CA ARG A 391 16.71 15.88 0.90
C ARG A 391 15.97 14.60 1.31
N ALA A 392 14.66 14.55 1.13
CA ALA A 392 13.88 13.34 1.34
C ALA A 392 14.25 12.22 0.36
N ILE A 393 14.33 12.51 -0.95
CA ILE A 393 14.71 11.52 -1.96
C ILE A 393 16.12 10.99 -1.71
N THR A 394 17.09 11.90 -1.58
CA THR A 394 18.49 11.51 -1.33
C THR A 394 18.62 10.75 -0.01
N GLY A 395 17.92 11.19 1.04
CA GLY A 395 17.90 10.52 2.34
C GLY A 395 17.28 9.11 2.30
N MET A 396 16.21 8.91 1.53
CA MET A 396 15.58 7.60 1.35
C MET A 396 16.55 6.61 0.70
N TRP A 397 17.30 7.07 -0.31
CA TRP A 397 18.24 6.22 -1.05
C TRP A 397 19.65 6.22 -0.48
N ALA A 398 19.98 6.99 0.56
CA ALA A 398 21.35 7.14 1.04
C ALA A 398 22.01 5.81 1.46
N ARG A 399 21.23 4.87 2.01
CA ARG A 399 21.71 3.52 2.35
C ARG A 399 21.98 2.67 1.11
N GLU A 400 21.03 2.62 0.18
CA GLU A 400 21.16 1.85 -1.07
C GLU A 400 22.25 2.43 -1.98
N LEU A 401 22.34 3.76 -2.09
CA LEU A 401 23.41 4.45 -2.80
C LEU A 401 24.76 4.21 -2.14
N GLY A 402 24.83 4.12 -0.81
CA GLY A 402 26.05 3.75 -0.10
C GLY A 402 26.52 2.33 -0.44
N VAL A 403 25.61 1.37 -0.54
CA VAL A 403 25.90 -0.01 -0.96
C VAL A 403 26.28 -0.05 -2.45
N ILE A 404 25.55 0.64 -3.32
CA ILE A 404 25.85 0.71 -4.76
C ILE A 404 27.21 1.39 -4.99
N LEU A 405 27.52 2.47 -4.27
CA LEU A 405 28.83 3.14 -4.32
C LEU A 405 29.94 2.25 -3.75
N CYS A 406 29.67 1.45 -2.71
CA CYS A 406 30.63 0.45 -2.23
C CYS A 406 30.85 -0.66 -3.26
N VAL A 407 29.81 -1.17 -3.92
CA VAL A 407 29.93 -2.17 -4.99
C VAL A 407 30.67 -1.59 -6.19
N ILE A 408 30.38 -0.36 -6.60
CA ILE A 408 31.10 0.36 -7.66
C ILE A 408 32.55 0.64 -7.23
N ALA A 409 32.81 0.96 -5.96
CA ALA A 409 34.16 1.14 -5.44
C ALA A 409 34.92 -0.19 -5.36
N ILE A 410 34.28 -1.30 -5.00
CA ILE A 410 34.87 -2.65 -5.02
C ILE A 410 35.17 -3.07 -6.46
N PHE A 411 34.26 -2.83 -7.41
CA PHE A 411 34.50 -3.08 -8.83
C PHE A 411 35.61 -2.18 -9.38
N ASN A 412 35.63 -0.88 -9.06
CA ASN A 412 36.73 0.02 -9.45
C ASN A 412 38.05 -0.31 -8.75
N CYS A 413 38.03 -0.80 -7.51
CA CYS A 413 39.23 -1.30 -6.82
C CYS A 413 39.72 -2.62 -7.42
N ALA A 414 38.83 -3.49 -7.91
CA ALA A 414 39.20 -4.68 -8.67
C ALA A 414 39.81 -4.33 -10.05
N THR A 415 39.36 -3.24 -10.69
CA THR A 415 40.02 -2.71 -11.89
C THR A 415 41.35 -2.01 -11.59
N ILE A 416 41.52 -1.44 -10.38
CA ILE A 416 42.78 -0.80 -9.94
C ILE A 416 43.83 -1.84 -9.51
N TRP A 417 43.43 -3.03 -9.02
CA TRP A 417 44.36 -4.14 -8.77
C TRP A 417 44.82 -4.89 -10.03
N MET A 418 44.25 -4.61 -11.20
CA MET A 418 44.71 -5.14 -12.49
C MET A 418 45.72 -4.24 -13.22
N TRP A 419 46.14 -3.11 -12.62
CA TRP A 419 47.05 -2.13 -13.26
C TRP A 419 48.13 -1.57 -12.32
N VAL A 420 48.65 -2.37 -11.39
CA VAL A 420 49.96 -2.11 -10.75
C VAL A 420 50.67 -3.45 -10.62
N TRP A 421 51.59 -3.70 -11.56
CA TRP A 421 52.67 -4.72 -11.65
C TRP A 421 52.58 -6.01 -10.81
#